data_AF-A0A661FP90-F1
#
_entry.id   AF-A0A661FP90-F1
#
_cell.length_a   1.000
_cell.length_b   1.000
_cell.length_c   1.000
_cell.angle_alpha   90.00
_cell.angle_beta   90.00
_cell.angle_gamma   90.00
#
_symmetry.space_group_name_H-M   'P 1'
#
loop_
_entity.id
_entity.type
_entity.pdbx_description
1 polymer ?
#
loop_
_entity_poly.entity_id
_entity_poly.type
_entity_poly.pdbx_seq_one_letter_code
_entity_poly.pdbx_strand_id
1 'polypeptide(L)'
;NHMCNDMEQVHDPKLIPDRIRQDVSRSPGGDSRLFFNNCVGCHTGMDPLTQAFAYYNFDETSGSIEYTPGVVQSKYFNNDANFEFGYRTPDDSWDNYWREGQNQYLGWSPSLPGSGSGAKSMGEELGNSDAFASCQVKKVFRAVCLREPEDAADRFQVSQMVTSLQAGYRMKQTFAEAAVYCMGQ
;
A
#
# COMPACT_ATOMS: atom_id res chain seq x y z
N ASN A 1 -4.23 1.18 -6.94
CA ASN A 1 -3.03 0.77 -7.71
C ASN A 1 -1.90 0.58 -6.70
N HIS A 2 -1.61 -0.68 -6.34
CA HIS A 2 -0.80 -1.07 -5.18
C HIS A 2 0.70 -0.89 -5.51
N MET A 3 1.17 0.36 -5.52
CA MET A 3 2.51 0.70 -6.00
C MET A 3 2.74 0.25 -7.46
N CYS A 4 1.72 0.47 -8.31
CA CYS A 4 1.65 0.01 -9.70
C CYS A 4 1.56 -1.51 -9.90
N ASN A 5 1.15 -2.25 -8.87
CA ASN A 5 0.80 -3.67 -8.97
C ASN A 5 -0.72 -3.87 -8.86
N ASP A 6 -1.17 -4.97 -9.47
CA ASP A 6 -2.51 -5.51 -9.30
C ASP A 6 -2.64 -6.21 -7.93
N MET A 7 -3.87 -6.36 -7.45
CA MET A 7 -4.10 -6.98 -6.14
C MET A 7 -3.69 -8.45 -6.14
N GLU A 8 -3.92 -9.14 -7.26
CA GLU A 8 -3.57 -10.53 -7.48
C GLU A 8 -2.06 -10.77 -7.37
N GLN A 9 -1.24 -9.75 -7.67
CA GLN A 9 0.22 -9.83 -7.56
C GLN A 9 0.72 -9.70 -6.11
N VAL A 10 -0.11 -9.18 -5.21
CA VAL A 10 0.21 -9.03 -3.78
C VAL A 10 -0.59 -9.99 -2.88
N HIS A 11 -1.45 -10.82 -3.46
CA HIS A 11 -2.25 -11.83 -2.76
C HIS A 11 -1.36 -12.95 -2.20
N ASP A 12 -1.18 -13.03 -0.88
CA ASP A 12 -0.40 -14.08 -0.20
C ASP A 12 -1.20 -14.85 0.86
N PRO A 13 -1.69 -16.07 0.56
CA PRO A 13 -2.47 -16.86 1.50
C PRO A 13 -1.61 -17.58 2.57
N LYS A 14 -0.28 -17.43 2.55
CA LYS A 14 0.63 -18.12 3.48
C LYS A 14 0.93 -17.31 4.74
N LEU A 15 0.65 -16.01 4.72
CA LEU A 15 0.87 -15.11 5.85
C LEU A 15 -0.23 -15.30 6.91
N ILE A 16 0.07 -14.92 8.15
CA ILE A 16 -0.84 -15.10 9.29
C ILE A 16 -2.07 -14.16 9.19
N PRO A 17 -3.32 -14.68 9.22
CA PRO A 17 -4.53 -13.88 9.05
C PRO A 17 -5.10 -13.33 10.37
N ASP A 18 -4.26 -12.95 11.32
CA ASP A 18 -4.63 -12.55 12.69
C ASP A 18 -5.18 -11.13 12.82
N ARG A 19 -4.89 -10.25 11.85
CA ARG A 19 -5.40 -8.87 11.79
C ARG A 19 -6.68 -8.71 10.98
N ILE A 20 -7.23 -9.78 10.41
CA ILE A 20 -8.45 -9.68 9.60
C ILE A 20 -9.65 -9.38 10.51
N ARG A 21 -10.32 -8.27 10.23
CA ARG A 21 -11.34 -7.68 11.12
C ARG A 21 -12.65 -8.49 11.19
N GLN A 22 -13.46 -8.16 12.18
CA GLN A 22 -14.74 -8.81 12.49
C GLN A 22 -15.80 -8.62 11.39
N ASP A 23 -15.69 -7.56 10.58
CA ASP A 23 -16.65 -7.18 9.53
C ASP A 23 -16.60 -8.10 8.29
N VAL A 24 -15.51 -8.85 8.12
CA VAL A 24 -15.30 -9.73 6.96
C VAL A 24 -15.85 -11.13 7.24
N SER A 25 -16.84 -11.57 6.45
CA SER A 25 -17.39 -12.92 6.56
C SER A 25 -16.33 -13.99 6.28
N ARG A 26 -16.32 -15.05 7.10
CA ARG A 26 -15.50 -16.26 6.90
C ARG A 26 -16.18 -17.34 6.05
N SER A 27 -17.43 -17.09 5.64
CA SER A 27 -18.22 -17.94 4.74
C SER A 27 -19.03 -17.08 3.78
N PRO A 28 -18.38 -16.25 2.94
CA PRO A 28 -19.09 -15.38 2.01
C PRO A 28 -19.95 -16.23 1.06
N GLY A 29 -21.23 -15.88 0.91
CA GLY A 29 -22.19 -16.68 0.14
C GLY A 29 -22.48 -18.08 0.70
N GLY A 30 -22.11 -18.35 1.97
CA GLY A 30 -22.25 -19.66 2.60
C GLY A 30 -21.10 -20.63 2.32
N ASP A 31 -20.04 -20.22 1.61
CA ASP A 31 -18.90 -21.06 1.27
C ASP A 31 -17.59 -20.52 1.86
N SER A 32 -17.07 -21.18 2.89
CA SER A 32 -15.82 -20.78 3.55
C SER A 32 -14.58 -20.94 2.67
N ARG A 33 -14.62 -21.82 1.65
CA ARG A 33 -13.51 -22.01 0.73
C ARG A 33 -13.18 -20.74 -0.04
N LEU A 34 -14.18 -19.89 -0.28
CA LEU A 34 -13.98 -18.61 -0.93
C LEU A 34 -13.08 -17.69 -0.10
N PHE A 35 -13.34 -17.60 1.21
CA PHE A 35 -12.51 -16.83 2.12
C PHE A 35 -11.09 -17.37 2.15
N PHE A 36 -10.92 -18.66 2.42
CA PHE A 36 -9.60 -19.28 2.60
C PHE A 36 -8.74 -19.33 1.33
N ASN A 37 -9.34 -19.33 0.14
CA ASN A 37 -8.58 -19.47 -1.10
C ASN A 37 -8.41 -18.16 -1.88
N ASN A 38 -9.28 -17.15 -1.66
CA ASN A 38 -9.30 -15.95 -2.51
C ASN A 38 -9.24 -14.64 -1.69
N CYS A 39 -9.94 -14.58 -0.55
CA CYS A 39 -10.04 -13.33 0.20
C CYS A 39 -8.87 -13.16 1.18
N VAL A 40 -8.52 -14.24 1.88
CA VAL A 40 -7.55 -14.21 2.98
C VAL A 40 -6.20 -13.63 2.53
N GLY A 41 -5.72 -13.95 1.32
CA GLY A 41 -4.40 -13.50 0.88
C GLY A 41 -4.29 -11.99 0.64
N CYS A 42 -5.39 -11.31 0.29
CA CYS A 42 -5.40 -9.86 0.19
C CYS A 42 -5.59 -9.23 1.58
N HIS A 43 -6.54 -9.73 2.35
CA HIS A 43 -6.86 -9.22 3.68
C HIS A 43 -5.67 -9.31 4.64
N THR A 44 -4.92 -10.41 4.62
CA THR A 44 -3.73 -10.56 5.47
C THR A 44 -2.68 -9.47 5.22
N GLY A 45 -2.58 -8.95 3.99
CA GLY A 45 -1.67 -7.84 3.68
C GLY A 45 -2.25 -6.47 4.00
N MET A 46 -3.55 -6.27 3.72
CA MET A 46 -4.18 -4.95 3.77
C MET A 46 -4.76 -4.58 5.14
N ASP A 47 -5.37 -5.53 5.85
CA ASP A 47 -6.06 -5.26 7.12
C ASP A 47 -5.10 -4.75 8.21
N PRO A 48 -3.87 -5.30 8.37
CA PRO A 48 -2.87 -4.71 9.27
C PRO A 48 -2.56 -3.24 8.96
N LEU A 49 -2.43 -2.86 7.69
CA LEU A 49 -2.12 -1.49 7.26
C LEU A 49 -3.32 -0.56 7.42
N THR A 50 -4.54 -1.07 7.23
CA THR A 50 -5.79 -0.30 7.36
C THR A 50 -5.95 0.28 8.76
N GLN A 51 -5.37 -0.36 9.77
CA GLN A 51 -5.40 0.12 11.15
C GLN A 51 -4.74 1.50 11.32
N ALA A 52 -3.78 1.91 10.46
CA ALA A 52 -3.16 3.24 10.48
C ALA A 52 -4.17 4.41 10.35
N PHE A 53 -5.38 4.11 9.87
CA PHE A 53 -6.48 5.07 9.69
C PHE A 53 -7.55 4.98 10.79
N ALA A 54 -7.28 4.28 11.90
CA ALA A 54 -8.25 4.02 12.98
C ALA A 54 -8.87 5.30 13.56
N TYR A 55 -8.11 6.38 13.60
CA TYR A 55 -8.52 7.67 14.18
C TYR A 55 -9.08 8.66 13.15
N TYR A 56 -9.16 8.26 11.87
CA TYR A 56 -9.67 9.08 10.78
C TYR A 56 -11.10 8.70 10.43
N ASN A 57 -11.97 9.68 10.20
CA ASN A 57 -13.29 9.47 9.63
C ASN A 57 -13.51 10.39 8.43
N PHE A 58 -14.53 10.11 7.62
CA PHE A 58 -15.01 11.06 6.63
C PHE A 58 -16.39 11.55 7.06
N ASP A 59 -16.53 12.85 7.25
CA ASP A 59 -17.83 13.47 7.48
C ASP A 59 -18.44 13.85 6.13
N GLU A 60 -19.46 13.10 5.72
CA GLU A 60 -20.20 13.34 4.49
C GLU A 60 -20.95 14.68 4.49
N THR A 61 -21.27 15.24 5.66
CA THR A 61 -21.98 16.51 5.80
C THR A 61 -21.07 17.68 5.45
N SER A 62 -19.86 17.70 6.01
CA SER A 62 -18.87 18.73 5.69
C SER A 62 -18.04 18.40 4.44
N GLY A 63 -18.08 17.15 3.96
CA GLY A 63 -17.25 16.68 2.85
C GLY A 63 -15.76 16.65 3.21
N SER A 64 -15.42 16.40 4.48
CA SER A 64 -14.05 16.54 4.99
C SER A 64 -13.57 15.32 5.79
N ILE A 65 -12.25 15.13 5.85
CA ILE A 65 -11.64 14.11 6.69
C ILE A 65 -11.53 14.68 8.11
N GLU A 66 -12.07 13.94 9.07
CA GLU A 66 -11.95 14.24 10.50
C GLU A 66 -10.86 13.36 11.12
N TYR A 67 -10.10 13.92 12.05
CA TYR A 67 -9.09 13.18 12.81
C TYR A 67 -9.30 13.40 14.31
N THR A 68 -9.52 12.30 15.04
CA THR A 68 -9.70 12.33 16.49
C THR A 68 -8.61 11.50 17.16
N PRO A 69 -7.49 12.13 17.59
CA PRO A 69 -6.36 11.41 18.16
C PRO A 69 -6.78 10.52 19.34
N GLY A 70 -6.35 9.26 19.33
CA GLY A 70 -6.62 8.31 20.43
C GLY A 70 -8.03 7.73 20.45
N VAL A 71 -8.89 8.05 19.48
CA VAL A 71 -10.27 7.56 19.41
C VAL A 71 -10.47 6.74 18.14
N VAL A 72 -10.57 5.42 18.29
CA VAL A 72 -10.95 4.53 17.19
C VAL A 72 -12.35 4.87 16.71
N GLN A 73 -12.47 5.17 15.43
CA GLN A 73 -13.72 5.58 14.81
C GLN A 73 -14.68 4.40 14.69
N SER A 74 -15.98 4.67 14.88
CA SER A 74 -17.04 3.66 14.93
C SER A 74 -17.10 2.77 13.69
N LYS A 75 -16.65 3.26 12.52
CA LYS A 75 -16.57 2.49 11.27
C LYS A 75 -15.78 1.18 11.37
N TYR A 76 -14.86 1.06 12.34
CA TYR A 76 -14.10 -0.17 12.57
C TYR A 76 -14.90 -1.28 13.27
N PHE A 77 -16.10 -0.97 13.77
CA PHE A 77 -16.97 -1.92 14.48
C PHE A 77 -18.30 -2.16 13.75
N ASN A 78 -18.43 -1.71 12.50
CA ASN A 78 -19.60 -2.03 11.68
C ASN A 78 -19.59 -3.52 11.32
N ASN A 79 -20.73 -4.19 11.47
CA ASN A 79 -20.87 -5.63 11.22
C ASN A 79 -19.93 -6.50 12.09
N ASP A 80 -19.64 -6.08 13.32
CA ASP A 80 -18.79 -6.83 14.27
C ASP A 80 -19.31 -8.24 14.61
N ALA A 81 -20.61 -8.49 14.41
CA ALA A 81 -21.22 -9.81 14.55
C ALA A 81 -21.00 -10.76 13.35
N ASN A 82 -20.44 -10.29 12.22
CA ASN A 82 -20.18 -11.16 11.05
C ASN A 82 -19.19 -12.27 11.37
N PHE A 83 -18.16 -11.94 12.14
CA PHE A 83 -17.24 -12.90 12.72
C PHE A 83 -16.72 -12.36 14.06
N GLU A 84 -17.43 -12.69 15.14
CA GLU A 84 -17.17 -12.17 16.50
C GLU A 84 -15.72 -12.39 16.97
N PHE A 85 -15.11 -13.50 16.53
CA PHE A 85 -13.70 -13.85 16.83
C PHE A 85 -12.68 -13.14 15.93
N GLY A 86 -13.12 -12.25 15.04
CA GLY A 86 -12.23 -11.45 14.18
C GLY A 86 -11.46 -10.40 14.97
N TYR A 87 -10.49 -9.78 14.31
CA TYR A 87 -9.67 -8.75 14.93
C TYR A 87 -10.50 -7.50 15.26
N ARG A 88 -10.50 -7.09 16.53
CA ARG A 88 -11.14 -5.86 17.00
C ARG A 88 -10.10 -4.76 17.14
N THR A 89 -10.18 -3.73 16.31
CA THR A 89 -9.19 -2.66 16.23
C THR A 89 -9.10 -1.83 17.53
N PRO A 90 -7.96 -1.87 18.27
CA PRO A 90 -7.82 -1.19 19.55
C PRO A 90 -7.27 0.25 19.43
N ASP A 91 -6.46 0.53 18.41
CA ASP A 91 -5.71 1.78 18.23
C ASP A 91 -5.30 1.95 16.74
N ASP A 92 -4.41 2.90 16.44
CA ASP A 92 -3.88 3.17 15.09
C ASP A 92 -2.50 2.53 14.79
N SER A 93 -2.08 1.52 15.56
CA SER A 93 -0.87 0.73 15.25
C SER A 93 -1.04 -0.07 13.97
N TRP A 94 0.01 -0.30 13.20
CA TRP A 94 -0.05 -1.09 11.97
C TRP A 94 1.24 -1.90 11.80
N ASP A 95 1.15 -3.00 11.06
CA ASP A 95 2.29 -3.85 10.68
C ASP A 95 2.25 -4.11 9.18
N ASN A 96 3.40 -4.16 8.52
CA ASN A 96 3.51 -4.42 7.09
C ASN A 96 3.89 -5.88 6.84
N TYR A 97 2.89 -6.75 6.76
CA TYR A 97 3.11 -8.19 6.50
C TYR A 97 3.64 -8.46 5.08
N TRP A 98 3.54 -7.52 4.15
CA TRP A 98 4.15 -7.66 2.83
C TRP A 98 5.69 -7.67 2.86
N ARG A 99 6.32 -7.35 4.00
CA ARG A 99 7.76 -7.53 4.22
C ARG A 99 8.20 -8.99 4.30
N GLU A 100 7.27 -9.92 4.40
CA GLU A 100 7.54 -11.34 4.46
C GLU A 100 6.90 -12.06 3.27
N GLY A 101 7.30 -13.32 3.08
CA GLY A 101 6.73 -14.16 2.04
C GLY A 101 7.04 -13.64 0.64
N GLN A 102 6.10 -13.86 -0.29
CA GLN A 102 6.37 -13.56 -1.69
C GLN A 102 6.46 -12.05 -1.97
N ASN A 103 5.83 -11.20 -1.16
CA ASN A 103 5.73 -9.77 -1.41
C ASN A 103 7.00 -8.98 -1.06
N GLN A 104 8.06 -9.66 -0.63
CA GLN A 104 9.39 -9.09 -0.41
C GLN A 104 9.98 -8.44 -1.67
N TYR A 105 9.57 -8.88 -2.88
CA TYR A 105 10.02 -8.29 -4.14
C TYR A 105 9.64 -6.81 -4.29
N LEU A 106 8.70 -6.30 -3.49
CA LEU A 106 8.31 -4.89 -3.48
C LEU A 106 9.43 -3.97 -2.97
N GLY A 107 10.49 -4.53 -2.39
CA GLY A 107 11.72 -3.82 -2.06
C GLY A 107 11.54 -2.87 -0.87
N TRP A 108 11.16 -3.42 0.27
CA TRP A 108 10.92 -2.66 1.49
C TRP A 108 12.22 -2.14 2.10
N SER A 109 12.22 -0.88 2.55
CA SER A 109 13.41 -0.26 3.13
C SER A 109 13.87 -1.00 4.40
N PRO A 110 15.16 -1.41 4.49
CA PRO A 110 15.71 -2.03 5.69
C PRO A 110 15.93 -1.04 6.85
N SER A 111 15.86 0.27 6.59
CA SER A 111 16.00 1.30 7.64
C SER A 111 14.70 1.59 8.38
N LEU A 112 13.57 1.05 7.90
CA LEU A 112 12.26 1.20 8.52
C LEU A 112 11.85 -0.10 9.24
N PRO A 113 11.13 0.01 10.37
CA PRO A 113 10.81 -1.14 11.21
C PRO A 113 9.77 -2.08 10.60
N GLY A 114 9.03 -1.66 9.58
CA GLY A 114 7.91 -2.45 9.03
C GLY A 114 6.65 -2.42 9.89
N SER A 115 6.57 -1.52 10.84
CA SER A 115 5.42 -1.27 11.69
C SER A 115 5.42 0.19 12.16
N GLY A 116 4.32 0.64 12.75
CA GLY A 116 4.24 2.01 13.26
C GLY A 116 2.86 2.36 13.78
N SER A 117 2.61 3.66 13.93
CA SER A 117 1.30 4.18 14.32
C SER A 117 0.90 5.35 13.43
N GLY A 118 -0.35 5.31 12.99
CA GLY A 118 -0.98 6.37 12.21
C GLY A 118 -0.55 6.42 10.73
N ALA A 119 -1.40 7.06 9.93
CA ALA A 119 -1.26 7.14 8.48
C ALA A 119 0.08 7.72 7.98
N LYS A 120 0.70 8.63 8.74
CA LYS A 120 2.00 9.23 8.36
C LYS A 120 3.10 8.17 8.29
N SER A 121 3.29 7.40 9.36
CA SER A 121 4.36 6.40 9.41
C SER A 121 4.13 5.26 8.42
N MET A 122 2.86 4.87 8.21
CA MET A 122 2.48 3.93 7.16
C MET A 122 2.80 4.48 5.75
N GLY A 123 2.57 5.77 5.54
CA GLY A 123 2.94 6.45 4.29
C GLY A 123 4.46 6.48 4.06
N GLU A 124 5.25 6.70 5.12
CA GLU A 124 6.72 6.62 5.06
C GLU A 124 7.18 5.20 4.69
N GLU A 125 6.57 4.17 5.28
CA GLU A 125 6.82 2.76 4.96
C GLU A 125 6.57 2.43 3.48
N LEU A 126 5.36 2.73 2.99
CA LEU A 126 5.00 2.47 1.59
C LEU A 126 5.83 3.30 0.61
N GLY A 127 6.08 4.56 0.94
CA GLY A 127 6.80 5.52 0.09
C GLY A 127 8.29 5.21 -0.05
N ASN A 128 8.89 4.49 0.90
CA ASN A 128 10.29 4.05 0.86
C ASN A 128 10.50 2.70 0.16
N SER A 129 9.45 2.12 -0.44
CA SER A 129 9.59 0.87 -1.21
C SER A 129 10.14 1.09 -2.63
N ASP A 130 10.90 0.12 -3.14
CA ASP A 130 11.37 0.12 -4.54
C ASP A 130 10.18 0.15 -5.51
N ALA A 131 9.11 -0.60 -5.21
CA ALA A 131 7.89 -0.63 -6.01
C ALA A 131 7.25 0.75 -6.12
N PHE A 132 7.15 1.50 -5.01
CA PHE A 132 6.61 2.86 -5.04
C PHE A 132 7.47 3.78 -5.91
N ALA A 133 8.78 3.79 -5.72
CA ALA A 133 9.69 4.64 -6.50
C ALA A 133 9.62 4.29 -8.00
N SER A 134 9.67 3.01 -8.35
CA SER A 134 9.51 2.51 -9.72
C SER A 134 8.19 2.94 -10.35
N CYS A 135 7.09 2.83 -9.60
CA CYS A 135 5.77 3.27 -10.03
C CYS A 135 5.72 4.78 -10.34
N GLN A 136 6.26 5.62 -9.45
CA GLN A 136 6.27 7.07 -9.67
C GLN A 136 7.15 7.46 -10.86
N VAL A 137 8.35 6.87 -10.97
CA VAL A 137 9.27 7.15 -12.08
C VAL A 137 8.67 6.76 -13.42
N LYS A 138 8.06 5.58 -13.54
CA LYS A 138 7.40 5.16 -14.78
C LYS A 138 6.26 6.10 -15.18
N LYS A 139 5.48 6.59 -14.22
CA LYS A 139 4.44 7.60 -14.48
C LYS A 139 5.04 8.92 -14.98
N VAL A 140 6.14 9.38 -14.37
CA VAL A 140 6.84 10.59 -14.83
C VAL A 140 7.39 10.39 -16.23
N PHE A 141 8.06 9.26 -16.49
CA PHE A 141 8.58 8.91 -17.81
C PHE A 141 7.46 8.97 -18.85
N ARG A 142 6.34 8.28 -18.60
CA ARG A 142 5.18 8.31 -19.51
C ARG A 142 4.62 9.71 -19.71
N ALA A 143 4.51 10.51 -18.65
CA ALA A 143 3.95 11.85 -18.73
C ALA A 143 4.85 12.83 -19.51
N VAL A 144 6.16 12.65 -19.45
CA VAL A 144 7.13 13.57 -20.05
C VAL A 144 7.56 13.11 -21.45
N CYS A 145 7.80 11.82 -21.62
CA CYS A 145 8.26 11.20 -22.86
C CYS A 145 7.11 10.76 -23.77
N LEU A 146 5.87 10.78 -23.25
CA LEU A 146 4.64 10.42 -23.97
C LEU A 146 4.61 8.98 -24.51
N ARG A 147 5.42 8.10 -23.94
CA ARG A 147 5.53 6.67 -24.26
C ARG A 147 5.98 5.87 -23.04
N GLU A 148 5.85 4.55 -23.11
CA GLU A 148 6.41 3.66 -22.10
C GLU A 148 7.92 3.43 -22.36
N PRO A 149 8.69 2.92 -21.38
CA PRO A 149 10.05 2.45 -21.61
C PRO A 149 10.06 1.23 -22.55
N GLU A 150 10.63 1.36 -23.75
CA GLU A 150 10.52 0.36 -24.81
C GLU A 150 11.83 -0.44 -24.96
N ASP A 151 12.98 0.21 -24.83
CA ASP A 151 14.28 -0.40 -25.08
C ASP A 151 15.19 -0.49 -23.84
N ALA A 152 16.42 -0.96 -24.06
CA ALA A 152 17.40 -1.11 -23.00
C ALA A 152 17.88 0.23 -22.43
N ALA A 153 17.94 1.29 -23.26
CA ALA A 153 18.35 2.62 -22.82
C ALA A 153 17.26 3.24 -21.94
N ASP A 154 15.99 3.10 -22.29
CA ASP A 154 14.87 3.60 -21.47
C ASP A 154 14.83 2.91 -20.11
N ARG A 155 14.95 1.57 -20.10
CA ARG A 155 14.94 0.79 -18.86
C ARG A 155 16.13 1.15 -17.98
N PHE A 156 17.29 1.41 -18.57
CA PHE A 156 18.46 1.91 -17.85
C PHE A 156 18.20 3.30 -17.25
N GLN A 157 17.65 4.23 -18.04
CA GLN A 157 17.32 5.58 -17.57
C GLN A 157 16.31 5.55 -16.43
N VAL A 158 15.23 4.76 -16.55
CA VAL A 158 14.24 4.59 -15.48
C VAL A 158 14.90 4.07 -14.20
N SER A 159 15.80 3.09 -14.30
CA SER A 159 16.54 2.57 -13.13
C SER A 159 17.39 3.65 -12.45
N GLN A 160 18.07 4.49 -13.23
CA GLN A 160 18.83 5.64 -12.70
C GLN A 160 17.91 6.65 -11.99
N MET A 161 16.76 6.98 -12.58
CA MET A 161 15.78 7.88 -12.00
C MET A 161 15.15 7.32 -10.72
N VAL A 162 14.93 6.00 -10.63
CA VAL A 162 14.48 5.33 -9.40
C VAL A 162 15.51 5.51 -8.30
N THR A 163 16.78 5.24 -8.60
CA THR A 163 17.88 5.44 -7.65
C THR A 163 17.97 6.90 -7.18
N SER A 164 17.86 7.86 -8.11
CA SER A 164 17.83 9.31 -7.81
C SER A 164 16.64 9.69 -6.91
N LEU A 165 15.45 9.17 -7.22
CA LEU A 165 14.25 9.42 -6.42
C LEU A 165 14.39 8.86 -5.01
N GLN A 166 14.93 7.66 -4.82
CA GLN A 166 15.11 7.07 -3.50
C GLN A 166 16.18 7.78 -2.66
N ALA A 167 17.17 8.41 -3.30
CA ALA A 167 18.22 9.14 -2.59
C ALA A 167 17.72 10.45 -1.96
N GLY A 168 16.69 11.10 -2.53
CA GLY A 168 16.26 12.43 -2.07
C GLY A 168 14.75 12.67 -2.00
N TYR A 169 13.92 11.76 -2.51
CA TYR A 169 12.46 11.86 -2.59
C TYR A 169 11.95 13.16 -3.25
N ARG A 170 12.72 13.69 -4.21
CA ARG A 170 12.41 14.97 -4.89
C ARG A 170 11.77 14.72 -6.25
N MET A 171 10.44 14.62 -6.30
CA MET A 171 9.72 14.40 -7.56
C MET A 171 10.04 15.43 -8.65
N LYS A 172 10.29 16.70 -8.31
CA LYS A 172 10.70 17.73 -9.28
C LYS A 172 11.99 17.35 -10.02
N GLN A 173 12.93 16.70 -9.34
CA GLN A 173 14.18 16.22 -9.94
C GLN A 173 13.89 15.10 -10.94
N THR A 174 13.03 14.15 -10.59
CA THR A 174 12.59 13.07 -11.49
C THR A 174 11.96 13.61 -12.78
N PHE A 175 11.12 14.65 -12.70
CA PHE A 175 10.58 15.32 -13.89
C PHE A 175 11.68 15.98 -14.73
N ALA A 176 12.65 16.65 -14.11
CA ALA A 176 13.76 17.26 -14.81
C ALA A 176 14.63 16.22 -15.53
N GLU A 177 14.93 15.09 -14.88
CA GLU A 177 15.70 13.97 -15.47
C GLU A 177 14.98 13.38 -16.68
N ALA A 178 13.66 13.14 -16.59
CA ALA A 178 12.86 12.68 -17.72
C ALA A 178 12.86 13.68 -18.87
N ALA A 179 12.71 14.98 -18.57
CA ALA A 179 12.68 16.02 -19.58
C ALA A 179 14.01 16.14 -20.34
N VAL A 180 15.13 16.02 -19.62
CA VAL A 180 16.47 15.99 -20.24
C VAL A 180 16.65 14.76 -21.12
N TYR A 181 16.23 13.58 -20.65
CA TYR A 181 16.38 12.33 -21.40
C TYR A 181 15.54 12.29 -22.68
N CYS A 182 14.31 12.80 -22.61
CA CYS A 182 13.34 12.74 -23.71
C CYS A 182 13.36 13.96 -24.62
N MET A 183 14.22 14.95 -24.34
CA MET A 183 14.39 16.10 -25.21
C MET A 183 15.02 15.68 -26.55
N GLY A 184 14.28 15.87 -27.63
CA GLY A 184 14.77 15.60 -29.00
C GLY A 184 14.55 14.17 -29.50
N GLN A 185 13.79 13.36 -28.75
CA GLN A 185 13.16 12.13 -29.22
C GLN A 185 11.74 12.44 -29.73
#